data_AF-A0A8X6W389-F1
#
_entry.id   AF-A0A8X6W389-F1
#
_cell.length_a   1.000
_cell.length_b   1.000
_cell.length_c   1.000
_cell.angle_alpha   90.00
_cell.angle_beta   90.00
_cell.angle_gamma   90.00
#
_symmetry.space_group_name_H-M   'P 1'
#
loop_
_entity.id
_entity.type
_entity.pdbx_description
1 polymer ?
#
loop_
_entity_poly.entity_id
_entity_poly.type
_entity_poly.pdbx_seq_one_letter_code
_entity_poly.pdbx_strand_id
1 'polypeptide(L)'
;MLWVAVSYDCRGTLVAISNTLTADLYVSLVIKPLIQPFLNSIQGRVFLQDDAHPYTTVVTQRSLQNVDMLPWPVRSTNLSPIKCL
;
A
#
# COMPACT_ATOMS: atom_id res chain seq x y z
N MET A 1 2.89 -11.70 9.66
CA MET A 1 1.96 -10.61 9.27
C MET A 1 1.62 -10.78 7.80
N LEU A 2 0.41 -10.45 7.39
CA LEU A 2 0.01 -10.53 5.98
C LEU A 2 -0.26 -9.14 5.45
N TRP A 3 0.24 -8.84 4.26
CA TRP A 3 -0.10 -7.63 3.53
C TRP A 3 -0.89 -8.00 2.29
N VAL A 4 -1.97 -7.28 2.03
CA VAL A 4 -2.85 -7.52 0.87
C VAL A 4 -3.12 -6.20 0.17
N ALA A 5 -3.00 -6.20 -1.15
CA ALA A 5 -3.57 -5.17 -2.02
C ALA A 5 -4.73 -5.76 -2.79
N VAL A 6 -5.81 -4.99 -2.92
CA VAL A 6 -6.97 -5.34 -3.74
C VAL A 6 -7.25 -4.17 -4.67
N SER A 7 -7.57 -4.46 -5.92
CA SER A 7 -8.16 -3.49 -6.85
C SER A 7 -9.47 -4.03 -7.39
N TYR A 8 -10.31 -3.13 -7.89
CA TYR A 8 -11.62 -3.50 -8.44
C TYR A 8 -11.53 -4.43 -9.65
N ASP A 9 -10.49 -4.26 -10.45
CA ASP A 9 -10.34 -4.80 -11.81
C ASP A 9 -9.17 -5.79 -11.95
N CYS A 10 -8.41 -6.04 -10.88
CA CYS A 10 -7.32 -7.01 -10.87
C CYS A 10 -7.38 -7.89 -9.63
N ARG A 11 -6.87 -9.12 -9.76
CA ARG A 11 -6.73 -10.04 -8.65
C ARG A 11 -5.77 -9.45 -7.63
N GLY A 12 -6.25 -9.26 -6.40
CA GLY A 12 -5.44 -8.72 -5.30
C GLY A 12 -4.17 -9.54 -5.05
N THR A 13 -3.09 -8.86 -4.65
CA THR A 13 -1.81 -9.51 -4.32
C THR A 13 -1.69 -9.68 -2.82
N LEU A 14 -1.25 -10.86 -2.39
CA LEU A 14 -1.11 -11.24 -0.99
C LEU A 14 0.35 -11.58 -0.71
N VAL A 15 0.97 -10.87 0.22
CA VAL A 15 2.38 -10.99 0.60
C VAL A 15 2.46 -11.44 2.05
N ALA A 16 3.06 -12.61 2.27
CA ALA A 16 3.39 -13.10 3.60
C ALA A 16 4.66 -12.43 4.11
N ILE A 17 4.58 -11.78 5.26
CA ILE A 17 5.69 -11.05 5.88
C ILE A 17 6.02 -11.76 7.18
N SER A 18 7.15 -12.47 7.17
CA SER A 18 7.59 -13.33 8.27
C SER A 18 8.02 -12.55 9.51
N ASN A 19 8.44 -11.29 9.34
CA ASN A 19 9.00 -10.44 10.41
C ASN A 19 8.11 -9.22 10.69
N THR A 20 8.48 -8.43 11.71
CA THR A 20 7.90 -7.10 11.95
C THR A 20 8.06 -6.25 10.70
N LEU A 21 6.95 -5.66 10.25
CA LEU A 21 6.95 -4.83 9.07
C LEU A 21 7.70 -3.51 9.33
N THR A 22 8.93 -3.42 8.85
CA THR A 22 9.69 -2.17 8.82
C THR A 22 9.47 -1.45 7.49
N ALA A 23 9.74 -0.14 7.46
CA ALA A 23 9.62 0.67 6.25
C ALA A 23 10.47 0.15 5.08
N ASP A 24 11.71 -0.28 5.35
CA ASP A 24 12.61 -0.81 4.31
C ASP A 24 12.10 -2.12 3.71
N LEU A 25 11.55 -3.02 4.55
CA LEU A 25 10.93 -4.25 4.09
C LEU A 25 9.66 -3.94 3.29
N TYR A 26 8.88 -2.96 3.72
CA TYR A 26 7.69 -2.53 2.99
C TYR A 26 8.04 -1.99 1.60
N VAL A 27 9.05 -1.13 1.49
CA VAL A 27 9.49 -0.60 0.19
C VAL A 27 10.01 -1.71 -0.72
N SER A 28 10.80 -2.64 -0.16
CA SER A 28 11.48 -3.68 -0.94
C SER A 28 10.55 -4.83 -1.36
N LEU A 29 9.58 -5.20 -0.52
CA LEU A 29 8.69 -6.32 -0.77
C LEU A 29 7.35 -5.90 -1.39
N VAL A 30 6.91 -4.67 -1.16
CA VAL A 30 5.57 -4.20 -1.57
C VAL A 30 5.67 -3.05 -2.57
N ILE A 31 6.27 -1.92 -2.18
CA ILE A 31 6.19 -0.70 -3.01
C ILE A 31 6.87 -0.89 -4.37
N LYS A 32 8.15 -1.28 -4.38
CA LYS A 32 8.92 -1.42 -5.62
C LYS A 32 8.41 -2.54 -6.54
N PRO A 33 8.22 -3.78 -6.06
CA PRO A 33 7.86 -4.88 -6.96
C PRO A 33 6.37 -4.96 -7.30
N LEU A 34 5.46 -4.42 -6.46
CA LEU A 34 4.02 -4.57 -6.65
C LEU A 34 3.36 -3.24 -7.01
N ILE A 35 3.47 -2.25 -6.14
CA ILE A 35 2.71 -0.99 -6.27
C ILE A 35 3.19 -0.17 -7.47
N GLN A 36 4.49 0.03 -7.60
CA GLN A 36 5.07 0.88 -8.63
C GLN A 36 4.77 0.39 -10.06
N PRO A 37 5.04 -0.88 -10.45
CA PRO A 37 4.69 -1.35 -11.79
C PRO A 37 3.17 -1.38 -12.01
N PHE A 38 2.39 -1.68 -10.98
CA PHE A 38 0.93 -1.74 -11.10
C PHE A 38 0.31 -0.37 -11.38
N LEU A 39 0.74 0.67 -10.68
CA LEU A 39 0.28 2.04 -10.93
C LEU A 39 0.81 2.59 -12.25
N ASN A 40 2.06 2.27 -12.60
CA ASN A 40 2.62 2.66 -13.90
C ASN A 40 1.93 1.97 -15.08
N SER A 41 1.31 0.82 -14.87
CA SER A 41 0.63 0.08 -15.94
C SER A 41 -0.67 0.75 -16.40
N ILE A 42 -1.35 1.50 -15.54
CA ILE A 42 -2.67 2.08 -15.81
C ILE A 42 -2.74 3.50 -15.26
N GLN A 43 -2.89 4.46 -16.16
CA GLN A 43 -2.98 5.87 -15.84
C GLN A 43 -4.25 6.18 -15.01
N GLY A 44 -4.10 6.98 -13.95
CA GLY A 44 -5.21 7.44 -13.12
C GLY A 44 -5.62 6.52 -11.96
N ARG A 45 -4.85 5.46 -11.67
CA ARG A 45 -5.03 4.69 -10.44
C ARG A 45 -4.50 5.48 -9.23
N VAL A 46 -5.29 5.49 -8.17
CA VAL A 46 -4.91 6.09 -6.89
C VAL A 46 -4.64 4.97 -5.89
N PHE A 47 -3.51 5.08 -5.21
CA PHE A 47 -3.13 4.14 -4.16
C PHE A 47 -3.76 4.55 -2.83
N LEU A 48 -4.37 3.57 -2.17
CA LEU A 48 -4.98 3.73 -0.86
C LEU A 48 -4.34 2.80 0.15
N GLN A 49 -3.97 3.36 1.30
CA GLN A 49 -3.33 2.64 2.39
C GLN A 49 -3.87 3.14 3.75
N ASP A 50 -3.89 2.26 4.75
CA ASP A 50 -4.24 2.62 6.13
C ASP A 50 -3.12 3.43 6.83
N ASP A 51 -3.49 4.14 7.90
CA ASP A 51 -2.57 4.98 8.69
C ASP A 51 -1.73 4.21 9.72
N ALA A 52 -1.48 2.90 9.55
CA ALA A 52 -0.68 2.17 10.54
C ALA A 52 0.81 2.60 10.52
N HIS A 53 1.45 2.53 11.69
CA HIS A 53 2.62 3.34 12.03
C HIS A 53 3.94 3.14 11.24
N PRO A 54 4.25 2.02 10.56
CA PRO A 54 5.53 1.89 9.83
C PRO A 54 5.55 2.56 8.43
N TYR A 55 4.43 3.15 7.99
CA TYR A 55 4.25 3.58 6.59
C TYR A 55 4.50 5.06 6.32
N THR A 56 4.47 5.91 7.35
CA THR A 56 4.68 7.37 7.26
C THR A 56 6.15 7.78 7.33
N THR A 57 7.08 6.83 7.24
CA THR A 57 8.50 7.15 7.23
C THR A 57 8.91 7.81 5.91
N VAL A 58 9.91 8.67 5.98
CA VAL A 58 10.47 9.40 4.82
C VAL A 58 10.87 8.45 3.69
N VAL A 59 11.30 7.23 4.00
CA VAL A 59 11.74 6.22 3.03
C VAL A 59 10.57 5.70 2.18
N THR A 60 9.43 5.43 2.81
CA THR A 60 8.21 5.02 2.11
C THR A 60 7.65 6.17 1.28
N GLN A 61 7.59 7.38 1.84
CA GLN A 61 7.11 8.57 1.13
C GLN A 61 7.94 8.89 -0.11
N ARG A 62 9.28 8.83 -0.02
CA ARG A 62 10.16 9.02 -1.18
C ARG A 62 9.93 7.98 -2.27
N SER A 63 9.65 6.74 -1.89
CA SER A 63 9.38 5.66 -2.85
C SER A 63 8.01 5.83 -3.53
N LEU A 64 7.08 6.53 -2.88
CA LEU A 64 5.73 6.82 -3.35
C LEU A 64 5.57 8.24 -3.95
N GLN A 65 6.64 9.02 -4.09
CA GLN A 65 6.56 10.41 -4.58
C GLN A 65 5.97 10.54 -6.01
N ASN A 66 6.02 9.45 -6.80
CA ASN A 66 5.49 9.39 -8.16
C ASN A 66 4.15 8.64 -8.23
N VAL A 67 3.54 8.37 -7.08
CA VAL A 67 2.29 7.63 -6.94
C VAL A 67 1.22 8.59 -6.44
N ASP A 68 0.09 8.64 -7.16
CA ASP A 68 -1.08 9.36 -6.68
C ASP A 68 -1.64 8.64 -5.45
N MET A 69 -1.56 9.27 -4.28
CA MET A 69 -2.06 8.72 -3.02
C MET A 69 -3.38 9.38 -2.62
N LEU A 70 -4.37 8.57 -2.23
CA LEU A 70 -5.59 9.09 -1.63
C LEU A 70 -5.32 9.42 -0.16
N PRO A 71 -5.56 10.66 0.31
CA PRO A 71 -5.36 10.99 1.71
C PRO A 71 -6.35 10.19 2.57
N TRP A 72 -5.84 9.38 3.51
CA TRP A 72 -6.67 8.66 4.46
C TRP A 72 -6.93 9.51 5.71
N PRO A 73 -8.18 9.60 6.17
CA PRO A 73 -8.48 10.28 7.42
C PRO A 73 -8.08 9.43 8.63
N VAL A 74 -7.23 10.02 9.48
CA VAL A 74 -6.71 9.46 10.73
C VAL A 74 -7.82 8.80 11.57
N ARG A 75 -7.63 7.52 11.92
CA ARG A 75 -8.55 6.67 12.71
C ARG A 75 -9.86 6.25 12.02
N SER A 76 -9.93 6.31 10.69
CA SER A 76 -11.12 5.87 9.95
C SER A 76 -11.10 4.37 9.64
N THR A 77 -11.15 3.54 10.69
CA THR A 77 -11.19 2.07 10.56
C THR A 77 -12.47 1.55 9.91
N ASN A 78 -13.48 2.40 9.69
CA ASN A 78 -14.75 2.05 9.04
C ASN A 78 -14.75 2.30 7.52
N LEU A 79 -13.82 3.12 7.00
CA LEU A 79 -13.83 3.52 5.59
C LEU A 79 -13.05 2.55 4.70
N SER A 80 -12.27 1.62 5.26
CA SER A 80 -11.41 0.73 4.46
C SER A 80 -12.23 -0.34 3.75
N PRO A 81 -12.23 -0.38 2.41
CA PRO A 81 -12.93 -1.42 1.65
C PRO A 81 -12.37 -2.83 1.92
N ILE A 82 -11.15 -2.94 2.47
CA ILE A 82 -10.50 -4.21 2.82
C ILE A 82 -11.14 -4.86 4.05
N LYS A 83 -11.83 -4.10 4.90
CA LYS A 83 -12.41 -4.62 6.15
C LYS A 83 -13.72 -5.41 5.95
N CYS A 84 -14.29 -5.37 4.75
CA CYS A 84 -15.48 -6.14 4.36
C CYS A 84 -15.15 -7.46 3.65
N LEU A 85 -13.87 -7.81 3.51
CA LEU A 85 -13.39 -9.13 3.09
C LEU A 85 -13.12 -10.00 4.33
#